data_AF-A0A924P8K5-F1
#
_entry.id   AF-A0A924P8K5-F1
#
_cell.length_a   1.000
_cell.length_b   1.000
_cell.length_c   1.000
_cell.angle_alpha   90.00
_cell.angle_beta   90.00
_cell.angle_gamma   90.00
#
_symmetry.space_group_name_H-M   'P 1'
#
loop_
_entity.id
_entity.type
_entity.pdbx_description
1 polymer ?
#
loop_
_entity_poly.entity_id
_entity_poly.type
_entity_poly.pdbx_seq_one_letter_code
_entity_poly.pdbx_strand_id
1 'polypeptide(L)' 'MEDTVEKTEPKAGKNQFKCFVCRNIFANKDGDWFNWDQMQVHLCRTCEKSTQKDIPRSHSS' A
#
# COMPACT_ATOMS: atom_id res chain seq x y z
N MET A 1 -26.62 22.29 -18.50
CA MET A 1 -26.18 20.88 -18.48
C MET A 1 -24.91 20.92 -17.67
N GLU A 2 -25.04 20.73 -16.37
CA GLU A 2 -23.92 20.88 -15.44
C GLU A 2 -23.19 19.54 -15.41
N ASP A 3 -22.00 19.51 -15.99
CA ASP A 3 -21.06 18.40 -15.95
C ASP A 3 -20.65 18.14 -14.51
N THR A 4 -21.44 17.34 -13.81
CA THR A 4 -21.06 16.73 -12.54
C THR A 4 -19.92 15.76 -12.85
N VAL A 5 -18.70 16.29 -12.85
CA VAL A 5 -17.48 15.48 -12.75
C VAL A 5 -17.56 14.81 -11.39
N GLU A 6 -18.18 13.64 -11.39
CA GLU A 6 -18.11 12.69 -10.30
C GLU A 6 -16.62 12.40 -10.13
N LYS A 7 -15.96 13.14 -9.23
CA LYS A 7 -14.68 12.74 -8.66
C LYS A 7 -15.00 11.47 -7.89
N THR A 8 -15.05 10.36 -8.62
CA THR A 8 -15.10 9.03 -8.06
C THR A 8 -13.82 8.92 -7.26
N GLU A 9 -13.90 9.22 -5.97
CA GLU A 9 -12.89 8.79 -5.02
C GLU A 9 -12.63 7.33 -5.35
N PRO A 10 -11.37 6.91 -5.54
CA PRO A 10 -11.07 5.52 -5.86
C PRO A 10 -11.44 4.67 -4.65
N LYS A 11 -12.72 4.31 -4.59
CA LYS A 11 -13.31 3.38 -3.67
C LYS A 11 -12.68 2.07 -4.10
N ALA A 12 -11.68 1.62 -3.34
CA ALA A 12 -10.89 0.44 -3.64
C ALA A 12 -11.86 -0.67 -4.09
N GLY A 13 -11.91 -0.91 -5.40
CA GLY A 13 -12.75 -1.94 -5.99
C GLY A 13 -12.32 -3.29 -5.44
N LYS A 14 -13.13 -4.34 -5.64
CA LYS A 14 -12.93 -5.67 -5.04
C LYS A 14 -11.57 -6.35 -5.32
N ASN A 15 -10.69 -5.73 -6.13
CA ASN A 15 -9.34 -6.18 -6.46
C ASN A 15 -8.27 -5.09 -6.33
N GLN A 16 -8.56 -3.97 -5.66
CA GLN A 16 -7.63 -2.87 -5.53
C GLN A 16 -6.91 -2.88 -4.20
N PHE A 17 -5.60 -2.66 -4.27
CA PHE A 17 -4.67 -2.75 -3.16
C PHE A 17 -4.14 -1.36 -2.83
N LYS A 18 -4.40 -0.87 -1.62
CA LYS A 18 -3.93 0.45 -1.19
C LYS A 18 -2.68 0.32 -0.33
N CYS A 19 -1.59 0.97 -0.74
CA CYS A 19 -0.39 1.02 0.09
C CYS A 19 -0.62 1.92 1.31
N PHE A 20 -0.25 1.44 2.49
CA PHE A 20 -0.38 2.21 3.74
C PHE A 20 0.56 3.42 3.80
N VAL A 21 1.76 3.32 3.22
CA VAL A 21 2.80 4.37 3.25
C VAL A 21 2.53 5.47 2.24
N CYS A 22 2.51 5.13 0.93
CA CYS A 22 2.34 6.13 -0.12
C CYS A 22 0.88 6.41 -0.50
N ARG A 23 -0.08 5.67 0.09
CA ARG A 23 -1.53 5.79 -0.16
C ARG A 23 -1.98 5.58 -1.61
N ASN A 24 -1.07 5.17 -2.50
CA ASN A 24 -1.40 4.79 -3.87
C ASN A 24 -2.24 3.51 -3.90
N ILE A 25 -3.11 3.46 -4.90
CA ILE A 25 -3.99 2.33 -5.17
C ILE A 25 -3.49 1.62 -6.42
N PHE A 26 -3.29 0.31 -6.29
CA PHE A 26 -2.79 -0.55 -7.34
C PHE A 26 -3.90 -1.53 -7.73
N ALA A 27 -4.09 -1.74 -9.03
CA ALA A 27 -5.09 -2.69 -9.55
C ALA A 27 -4.65 -4.16 -9.42
N ASN A 28 -3.35 -4.39 -9.25
CA ASN A 28 -2.74 -5.69 -9.02
C ASN A 28 -2.10 -5.72 -7.63
N LYS A 29 -1.88 -6.92 -7.09
CA LYS A 29 -1.12 -7.12 -5.85
C LYS A 29 0.36 -6.79 -6.09
N ASP A 30 0.68 -5.51 -6.21
CA ASP A 30 2.03 -4.99 -6.42
C ASP A 30 2.71 -4.75 -5.07
N GLY A 31 3.08 -5.83 -4.37
CA GLY A 31 3.72 -5.81 -3.06
C GLY A 31 3.13 -6.83 -2.10
N ASP A 32 3.47 -6.73 -0.82
CA ASP A 32 3.06 -7.71 0.17
C ASP A 32 2.36 -7.11 1.41
N TRP A 33 1.86 -7.99 2.28
CA TRP A 33 1.22 -7.61 3.53
C TRP A 33 2.25 -7.63 4.65
N PHE A 34 2.32 -6.54 5.40
CA PHE A 34 3.24 -6.34 6.50
C PHE A 34 2.45 -6.20 7.80
N ASN A 35 3.00 -6.72 8.89
CA ASN A 35 2.47 -6.44 10.22
C ASN A 35 3.16 -5.18 10.76
N TRP A 36 2.38 -4.12 10.97
CA TRP A 36 2.83 -2.88 11.56
C TRP A 36 2.07 -2.67 12.87
N ASP A 37 2.77 -2.70 14.01
CA ASP A 37 2.18 -2.45 15.33
C ASP A 37 0.88 -3.25 15.57
N GLN A 38 0.93 -4.57 15.31
CA GLN A 38 -0.21 -5.50 15.39
C GLN A 38 -1.33 -5.32 14.35
N MET A 39 -1.18 -4.38 13.40
CA MET A 39 -2.10 -4.20 12.28
C MET A 39 -1.52 -4.77 10.98
N GLN A 40 -2.30 -5.54 10.24
CA GLN A 40 -1.92 -5.99 8.91
C GLN A 40 -2.14 -4.86 7.90
N VAL A 41 -1.07 -4.36 7.30
CA VAL A 41 -1.08 -3.28 6.32
C VAL A 41 -0.48 -3.75 5.01
N HIS A 42 -1.05 -3.33 3.88
CA HIS A 42 -0.46 -3.62 2.59
C HIS A 42 0.56 -2.54 2.22
N LEU A 43 1.76 -2.96 1.78
CA LEU A 43 2.77 -2.07 1.24
C LEU A 43 2.98 -2.37 -0.24
N CYS A 44 3.13 -1.31 -1.06
CA CYS A 44 3.53 -1.51 -2.44
C CYS A 44 4.99 -1.95 -2.51
N ARG A 45 5.41 -2.55 -3.63
CA ARG A 45 6.78 -3.07 -3.81
C ARG A 45 7.89 -2.06 -3.49
N THR A 46 7.65 -0.78 -3.76
CA THR A 46 8.61 0.30 -3.48
C THR A 46 8.70 0.58 -1.98
N CYS A 47 7.56 0.75 -1.31
CA CYS A 47 7.51 0.99 0.13
C CYS A 47 7.97 -0.24 0.93
N GLU A 48 7.62 -1.44 0.48
CA GLU A 48 8.12 -2.71 1.02
C GLU A 48 9.65 -2.72 1.06
N LYS A 49 10.31 -2.41 -0.06
CA LYS A 49 11.79 -2.39 -0.13
C LYS A 49 12.40 -1.35 0.78
N SER A 50 11.75 -0.21 0.97
CA SER A 50 12.20 0.82 1.90
C SER A 50 12.04 0.37 3.36
N THR A 51 10.88 -0.20 3.71
CA THR A 51 10.63 -0.70 5.07
C THR A 51 11.55 -1.87 5.45
N GLN A 52 11.87 -2.77 4.50
CA GLN A 52 12.85 -3.86 4.75
C GLN A 52 14.28 -3.36 5.01
N LYS A 53 14.63 -2.15 4.59
CA LYS A 53 15.94 -1.54 4.88
C LYS A 53 15.97 -0.85 6.24
N ASP A 54 14.83 -0.35 6.70
CA ASP A 54 14.69 0.37 7.96
C ASP A 54 14.38 -0.53 9.16
N ILE A 55 13.77 -1.69 8.93
CA ILE A 55 13.79 -2.76 9.93
C ILE A 55 15.23 -3.26 9.93
N PRO A 56 16.04 -3.06 10.99
CA PRO A 56 17.28 -3.77 11.11
C PRO A 56 16.89 -5.24 11.13
N ARG A 57 17.04 -5.93 9.99
CA ARG A 57 17.37 -7.34 10.03
C ARG A 57 18.52 -7.37 11.01
N SER A 58 18.31 -7.95 12.18
CA SER A 58 19.37 -8.34 13.06
C SER A 58 20.35 -9.10 12.18
N HIS A 59 21.37 -8.40 11.68
CA HIS A 59 22.52 -8.97 11.03
C HIS A 59 23.30 -9.53 12.21
N SER A 60 22.78 -10.64 12.75
CA SER A 60 23.49 -11.51 13.67
C SER A 60 24.69 -12.02 12.87
N SER A 61 25.78 -11.28 12.98
CA SER A 61 27.11 -11.68 12.52
C SER A 61 27.77 -12.50 13.63
#